data_AF-G2Y960-F1
#
_entry.id   AF-G2Y960-F1
#
_cell.length_a   1.000
_cell.length_b   1.000
_cell.length_c   1.000
_cell.angle_alpha   90.00
_cell.angle_beta   90.00
_cell.angle_gamma   90.00
#
_symmetry.space_group_name_H-M   'P 1'
#
loop_
_entity.id
_entity.type
_entity.pdbx_description
1 polymer ?
#
loop_
_entity_poly.entity_id
_entity_poly.type
_entity_poly.pdbx_seq_one_letter_code
_entity_poly.pdbx_strand_id
1 'polypeptide(L)'
;MLVGTLASAIAKTQPVESAAQMLVAGLTFQGLGMMLAIMMYGIYFGRLLTSGLPADASRPAMFIAVGPPSFTALALIGMAQDATTTKVFTEYYNLPGITNPAAIPDMLQLGALLSAIFLWALAFWFFAIATFAAIEAFSRNDFHLNWYAYVFPNVGFTIATIKIGERLNSPPILGVGTAMGIVLFLLWMLIVFAHIKAFSKKMIMWPGKDEDAH
;
A
#
# COMPACT_ATOMS: atom_id res chain seq x y z
N MET A 1 -2.58 -5.77 -6.92
CA MET A 1 -1.68 -4.67 -6.50
C MET A 1 -0.53 -5.11 -5.60
N LEU A 2 -0.35 -6.41 -5.35
CA LEU A 2 0.81 -6.91 -4.59
C LEU A 2 1.88 -7.57 -5.48
N VAL A 3 1.60 -7.72 -6.78
CA VAL A 3 2.54 -8.36 -7.71
C VAL A 3 3.78 -7.49 -7.91
N GLY A 4 3.64 -6.17 -8.02
CA GLY A 4 4.78 -5.25 -8.10
C GLY A 4 5.59 -5.22 -6.80
N THR A 5 4.93 -5.23 -5.64
CA THR A 5 5.64 -5.29 -4.35
C THR A 5 6.36 -6.62 -4.17
N LEU A 6 5.80 -7.73 -4.64
CA LEU A 6 6.44 -9.03 -4.64
C LEU A 6 7.66 -9.06 -5.58
N ALA A 7 7.52 -8.48 -6.78
CA ALA A 7 8.64 -8.31 -7.70
C ALA A 7 9.77 -7.52 -7.05
N SER A 8 9.47 -6.39 -6.38
CA SER A 8 10.48 -5.61 -5.65
C SER A 8 11.05 -6.27 -4.39
N ALA A 9 10.47 -7.37 -3.94
CA ALA A 9 10.99 -8.12 -2.80
C ALA A 9 11.98 -9.20 -3.24
N ILE A 10 11.79 -9.75 -4.44
CA ILE A 10 12.46 -10.97 -4.90
C ILE A 10 13.42 -10.70 -6.06
N ALA A 11 13.16 -9.75 -6.96
CA ALA A 11 13.91 -9.57 -8.20
C ALA A 11 15.42 -9.40 -7.98
N LYS A 12 15.83 -8.63 -6.96
CA LYS A 12 17.26 -8.47 -6.59
C LYS A 12 18.00 -9.76 -6.24
N THR A 13 17.30 -10.86 -5.94
CA THR A 13 17.89 -12.16 -5.58
C THR A 13 18.00 -13.11 -6.76
N GLN A 14 17.48 -12.73 -7.92
CA GLN A 14 17.38 -13.59 -9.09
C GLN A 14 18.49 -13.27 -10.12
N PRO A 15 18.85 -14.22 -10.99
CA PRO A 15 19.66 -13.94 -12.17
C PRO A 15 19.04 -12.85 -13.05
N VAL A 16 19.87 -12.11 -13.78
CA VAL A 16 19.47 -10.89 -14.51
C VAL A 16 18.27 -11.11 -15.44
N GLU A 17 18.23 -12.23 -16.17
CA GLU A 17 17.12 -12.56 -17.07
C GLU A 17 15.80 -12.77 -16.31
N SER A 18 15.80 -13.57 -15.24
CA SER A 18 14.62 -13.81 -14.41
C SER A 18 14.18 -12.55 -13.67
N ALA A 19 15.14 -11.74 -13.20
CA ALA A 19 14.87 -10.44 -12.59
C ALA A 19 14.18 -9.49 -13.59
N ALA A 20 14.66 -9.43 -14.83
CA ALA A 20 14.07 -8.61 -15.87
C ALA A 20 12.59 -8.98 -16.12
N GLN A 21 12.29 -10.27 -16.26
CA GLN A 21 10.93 -10.77 -16.44
C GLN A 21 10.04 -10.45 -15.23
N MET A 22 10.56 -10.64 -14.01
CA MET A 22 9.85 -10.31 -12.77
C MET A 22 9.53 -8.81 -12.67
N LEU A 23 10.48 -7.93 -13.00
CA LEU A 23 10.29 -6.48 -12.94
C LEU A 23 9.26 -6.01 -13.98
N VAL A 24 9.30 -6.54 -15.20
CA VAL A 24 8.33 -6.23 -16.25
C VAL A 24 6.92 -6.71 -15.88
N ALA A 25 6.79 -7.96 -15.45
CA ALA A 25 5.51 -8.51 -14.98
C ALA A 25 5.00 -7.75 -13.75
N GLY A 26 5.88 -7.49 -12.79
CA GLY A 26 5.62 -6.73 -11.57
C GLY A 26 5.03 -5.36 -11.87
N LEU A 27 5.70 -4.59 -12.73
CA LEU A 27 5.24 -3.27 -13.16
C LEU A 27 3.90 -3.35 -13.89
N THR A 28 3.73 -4.31 -14.79
CA THR A 28 2.51 -4.48 -15.60
C THR A 28 1.29 -4.75 -14.72
N PHE A 29 1.38 -5.75 -13.83
CA PHE A 29 0.27 -6.13 -12.96
C PHE A 29 0.07 -5.14 -11.80
N GLN A 30 1.11 -4.42 -11.38
CA GLN A 30 0.95 -3.29 -10.46
C GLN A 30 0.14 -2.17 -11.11
N GLY A 31 0.51 -1.79 -12.34
CA GLY A 31 -0.19 -0.78 -13.13
C GLY A 31 -1.65 -1.15 -13.37
N LEU A 32 -1.94 -2.39 -13.79
CA LEU A 32 -3.31 -2.89 -13.95
C LEU A 32 -4.13 -2.72 -12.68
N GLY A 33 -3.57 -3.15 -11.53
CA GLY A 33 -4.25 -3.01 -10.26
C GLY A 33 -4.52 -1.55 -9.87
N MET A 34 -3.59 -0.64 -10.15
CA MET A 34 -3.78 0.80 -9.90
C MET A 34 -4.87 1.38 -10.82
N MET A 35 -4.89 1.02 -12.11
CA MET A 35 -5.93 1.48 -13.03
C MET A 35 -7.33 1.02 -12.61
N LEU A 36 -7.47 -0.26 -12.20
CA LEU A 36 -8.73 -0.76 -11.66
C LEU A 36 -9.13 -0.04 -10.36
N ALA A 37 -8.17 0.25 -9.48
CA ALA A 37 -8.44 1.03 -8.27
C ALA A 37 -8.95 2.44 -8.59
N ILE A 38 -8.38 3.12 -9.59
CA ILE A 38 -8.83 4.45 -10.04
C ILE A 38 -10.29 4.41 -10.51
N MET A 39 -10.69 3.38 -11.27
CA MET A 39 -12.09 3.20 -11.68
C MET A 39 -13.01 3.01 -10.45
N MET A 40 -12.59 2.20 -9.48
CA MET A 40 -13.34 1.97 -8.25
C MET A 40 -13.43 3.21 -7.36
N TYR A 41 -12.42 4.09 -7.38
CA TYR A 41 -12.43 5.34 -6.62
C TYR A 41 -13.53 6.31 -7.06
N GLY A 42 -13.86 6.34 -8.35
CA GLY A 42 -14.99 7.14 -8.84
C GLY A 42 -16.30 6.73 -8.17
N ILE A 43 -16.58 5.43 -8.11
CA ILE A 43 -17.78 4.88 -7.46
C ILE A 43 -17.72 5.12 -5.95
N TYR A 44 -16.58 4.84 -5.32
CA TYR A 44 -16.38 5.03 -3.89
C TYR A 44 -16.65 6.48 -3.47
N PHE A 45 -16.07 7.44 -4.18
CA PHE A 45 -16.25 8.86 -3.86
C PHE A 45 -17.66 9.33 -4.18
N GLY A 46 -18.25 8.87 -5.29
CA GLY A 46 -19.65 9.16 -5.61
C GLY A 46 -20.62 8.69 -4.53
N ARG A 47 -20.40 7.52 -3.93
CA ARG A 47 -21.19 7.02 -2.79
C ARG A 47 -20.95 7.85 -1.53
N LEU A 48 -19.71 8.22 -1.25
CA LEU A 48 -19.35 9.04 -0.09
C LEU A 48 -20.03 10.41 -0.13
N LEU A 49 -20.15 11.01 -1.32
CA LEU A 49 -20.80 12.32 -1.50
C LEU A 49 -22.33 12.24 -1.47
N THR A 50 -22.94 11.17 -1.99
CA THR A 50 -24.40 11.07 -2.12
C THR A 50 -25.08 10.39 -0.95
N SER A 51 -24.50 9.30 -0.44
CA SER A 51 -25.04 8.51 0.68
C SER A 51 -24.33 8.82 1.99
N GLY A 52 -23.27 9.62 1.93
CA GLY A 52 -22.45 9.93 3.09
C GLY A 52 -21.56 8.77 3.49
N LEU A 53 -21.24 8.80 4.77
CA LEU A 53 -20.35 7.92 5.47
C LEU A 53 -20.99 6.50 5.60
N PRO A 54 -20.30 5.38 5.26
CA PRO A 54 -20.85 3.99 5.34
C PRO A 54 -21.30 3.57 6.76
N ALA A 55 -21.91 2.40 6.94
CA ALA A 55 -22.26 1.93 8.29
C ALA A 55 -21.05 1.86 9.24
N ASP A 56 -21.27 2.08 10.54
CA ASP A 56 -20.20 2.16 11.55
C ASP A 56 -19.28 0.92 11.56
N ALA A 57 -19.84 -0.28 11.45
CA ALA A 57 -19.08 -1.54 11.36
C ALA A 57 -18.17 -1.63 10.10
N SER A 58 -18.48 -0.87 9.05
CA SER A 58 -17.75 -0.85 7.78
C SER A 58 -16.71 0.28 7.70
N ARG A 59 -16.65 1.17 8.69
CA ARG A 59 -15.68 2.28 8.77
C ARG A 59 -14.23 1.84 8.64
N PRO A 60 -13.77 0.75 9.30
CA PRO A 60 -12.39 0.31 9.15
C PRO A 60 -12.03 0.00 7.70
N ALA A 61 -12.97 -0.56 6.93
CA ALA A 61 -12.75 -0.95 5.54
C ALA A 61 -12.47 0.24 4.61
N MET A 62 -12.80 1.47 5.01
CA MET A 62 -12.47 2.68 4.24
C MET A 62 -10.95 2.84 4.04
N PHE A 63 -10.13 2.33 4.96
CA PHE A 63 -8.67 2.35 4.82
C PHE A 63 -8.16 1.52 3.64
N ILE A 64 -8.95 0.59 3.09
CA ILE A 64 -8.56 -0.17 1.88
C ILE A 64 -8.23 0.79 0.72
N ALA A 65 -8.89 1.95 0.65
CA ALA A 65 -8.61 2.98 -0.35
C ALA A 65 -7.20 3.57 -0.25
N VAL A 66 -6.52 3.48 0.91
CA VAL A 66 -5.12 3.91 1.09
C VAL A 66 -4.13 2.97 0.38
N GLY A 67 -4.50 1.69 0.27
CA GLY A 67 -3.61 0.63 -0.21
C GLY A 67 -3.10 0.85 -1.64
N PRO A 68 -3.97 1.05 -2.64
CA PRO A 68 -3.57 1.15 -4.03
C PRO A 68 -2.46 2.17 -4.33
N PRO A 69 -2.57 3.47 -3.98
CA PRO A 69 -1.50 4.43 -4.21
C PRO A 69 -0.24 4.09 -3.40
N SER A 70 -0.39 3.63 -2.16
CA SER A 70 0.72 3.33 -1.27
C SER A 70 1.58 2.17 -1.73
N PHE A 71 0.96 1.02 -2.06
CA PHE A 71 1.68 -0.16 -2.54
C PHE A 71 2.25 0.06 -3.94
N THR A 72 1.62 0.90 -4.76
CA THR A 72 2.18 1.29 -6.07
C THR A 72 3.41 2.17 -5.89
N ALA A 73 3.37 3.17 -5.02
CA ALA A 73 4.55 3.98 -4.68
C ALA A 73 5.70 3.11 -4.16
N LEU A 74 5.41 2.19 -3.25
CA LEU A 74 6.38 1.24 -2.73
C LEU A 74 6.97 0.34 -3.82
N ALA A 75 6.13 -0.26 -4.66
CA ALA A 75 6.56 -1.12 -5.76
C ALA A 75 7.45 -0.37 -6.76
N LEU A 76 7.09 0.87 -7.12
CA LEU A 76 7.88 1.67 -8.07
C LEU A 76 9.28 1.97 -7.52
N ILE A 77 9.38 2.43 -6.26
CA ILE A 77 10.69 2.69 -5.63
C ILE A 77 11.51 1.39 -5.55
N GLY A 78 10.91 0.31 -5.04
CA GLY A 78 11.60 -0.96 -4.86
C GLY A 78 12.08 -1.58 -6.18
N MET A 79 11.21 -1.62 -7.20
CA MET A 79 11.58 -2.14 -8.52
C MET A 79 12.66 -1.29 -9.21
N ALA A 80 12.68 0.03 -9.01
CA ALA A 80 13.74 0.88 -9.54
C ALA A 80 15.11 0.60 -8.88
N GLN A 81 15.12 0.36 -7.57
CA GLN A 81 16.32 -0.05 -6.82
C GLN A 81 16.81 -1.44 -7.26
N ASP A 82 15.88 -2.38 -7.44
CA ASP A 82 16.18 -3.73 -7.88
C ASP A 82 16.71 -3.74 -9.33
N ALA A 83 16.13 -2.95 -10.22
CA ALA A 83 16.63 -2.78 -11.59
C ALA A 83 18.07 -2.24 -11.63
N THR A 84 18.41 -1.35 -10.71
CA THR A 84 19.79 -0.84 -10.55
C THR A 84 20.72 -1.95 -10.05
N THR A 85 20.30 -2.68 -9.02
CA THR A 85 21.10 -3.74 -8.37
C THR A 85 21.37 -4.92 -9.31
N THR A 86 20.36 -5.32 -10.06
CA THR A 86 20.41 -6.43 -11.02
C THR A 86 20.98 -6.03 -12.38
N LYS A 87 21.22 -4.73 -12.60
CA LYS A 87 21.80 -4.19 -13.83
C LYS A 87 21.03 -4.57 -15.11
N VAL A 88 19.73 -4.81 -14.98
CA VAL A 88 18.86 -5.29 -16.07
C VAL A 88 18.92 -4.38 -17.30
N PHE A 89 19.00 -3.06 -17.11
CA PHE A 89 19.05 -2.09 -18.21
C PHE A 89 20.45 -1.80 -18.76
N THR A 90 21.50 -2.30 -18.13
CA THR A 90 22.88 -2.11 -18.59
C THR A 90 23.51 -3.40 -19.11
N GLU A 91 23.07 -4.57 -18.64
CA GLU A 91 23.66 -5.88 -18.99
C GLU A 91 22.71 -6.80 -19.77
N TYR A 92 21.38 -6.61 -19.72
CA TYR A 92 20.42 -7.53 -20.35
C TYR A 92 19.59 -6.88 -21.45
N TYR A 93 18.88 -5.78 -21.16
CA TYR A 93 18.13 -5.06 -22.18
C TYR A 93 19.04 -4.14 -22.99
N ASN A 94 18.92 -4.23 -24.32
CA ASN A 94 19.44 -3.23 -25.24
C ASN A 94 18.27 -2.38 -25.76
N LEU A 95 18.11 -1.19 -25.20
CA LEU A 95 17.00 -0.29 -25.55
C LEU A 95 17.38 0.56 -26.77
N PRO A 96 16.74 0.37 -27.94
CA PRO A 96 17.04 1.14 -29.13
C PRO A 96 16.71 2.62 -28.91
N GLY A 97 17.61 3.51 -29.37
CA GLY A 97 17.43 4.96 -29.26
C GLY A 97 17.94 5.59 -27.97
N ILE A 98 18.47 4.82 -27.01
CA ILE A 98 19.14 5.35 -25.83
C ILE A 98 20.63 5.54 -26.09
N THR A 99 21.11 6.79 -26.07
CA THR A 99 22.52 7.13 -26.33
C THR A 99 23.43 6.93 -25.12
N ASN A 100 22.89 7.00 -23.90
CA ASN A 100 23.64 6.79 -22.66
C ASN A 100 22.92 5.81 -21.72
N PRO A 101 23.11 4.49 -21.90
CA PRO A 101 22.49 3.47 -21.06
C PRO A 101 22.90 3.57 -19.58
N ALA A 102 24.08 4.12 -19.28
CA ALA A 102 24.56 4.27 -17.90
C ALA A 102 23.73 5.25 -17.07
N ALA A 103 22.99 6.17 -17.71
CA ALA A 103 22.11 7.12 -17.02
C ALA A 103 20.73 6.52 -16.66
N ILE A 104 20.35 5.39 -17.26
CA ILE A 104 19.01 4.78 -17.07
C ILE A 104 18.69 4.51 -15.59
N PRO A 105 19.59 3.91 -14.77
CA PRO A 105 19.27 3.60 -13.38
C PRO A 105 18.95 4.84 -12.55
N ASP A 106 19.71 5.93 -12.73
CA ASP A 106 19.50 7.18 -12.01
C ASP A 106 18.18 7.85 -12.43
N MET A 107 17.88 7.87 -13.73
CA MET A 107 16.63 8.39 -14.25
C MET A 107 15.42 7.58 -13.76
N LEU A 108 15.53 6.26 -13.72
CA LEU A 108 14.48 5.37 -13.24
C LEU A 108 14.23 5.58 -11.74
N GLN A 109 15.28 5.72 -10.94
CA GLN A 109 15.15 6.03 -9.51
C GLN A 109 14.52 7.40 -9.26
N LEU A 110 14.89 8.42 -10.05
CA LEU A 110 14.26 9.75 -9.97
C LEU A 110 12.78 9.69 -10.37
N GLY A 111 12.47 9.03 -11.48
CA GLY A 111 11.09 8.83 -11.95
C GLY A 111 10.24 8.11 -10.91
N ALA A 112 10.75 7.01 -10.34
CA ALA A 112 10.07 6.27 -9.29
C ALA A 112 9.80 7.12 -8.03
N LEU A 113 10.76 7.96 -7.62
CA LEU A 113 10.58 8.88 -6.49
C LEU A 113 9.48 9.91 -6.77
N LEU A 114 9.52 10.55 -7.95
CA LEU A 114 8.51 11.56 -8.32
C LEU A 114 7.11 10.94 -8.41
N SER A 115 6.99 9.75 -9.02
CA SER A 115 5.73 9.01 -9.06
C SER A 115 5.25 8.59 -7.66
N ALA A 116 6.17 8.17 -6.79
CA ALA A 116 5.82 7.81 -5.42
C ALA A 116 5.30 9.02 -4.64
N ILE A 117 5.93 10.19 -4.76
CA ILE A 117 5.46 11.44 -4.12
C ILE A 117 4.09 11.86 -4.67
N PHE A 118 3.86 11.74 -5.99
CA PHE A 118 2.57 12.00 -6.60
C PHE A 118 1.46 11.11 -6.00
N LEU A 119 1.72 9.81 -5.87
CA LEU A 119 0.78 8.86 -5.27
C LEU A 119 0.64 9.02 -3.75
N TRP A 120 1.68 9.50 -3.08
CA TRP A 120 1.73 9.69 -1.63
C TRP A 120 0.65 10.68 -1.15
N ALA A 121 0.43 11.76 -1.89
CA ALA A 121 -0.65 12.72 -1.59
C ALA A 121 -2.04 12.07 -1.69
N LEU A 122 -2.28 11.23 -2.69
CA LEU A 122 -3.55 10.51 -2.85
C LEU A 122 -3.78 9.51 -1.70
N ALA A 123 -2.73 8.78 -1.31
CA ALA A 123 -2.76 7.88 -0.16
C ALA A 123 -3.11 8.64 1.13
N PHE A 124 -2.44 9.77 1.37
CA PHE A 124 -2.70 10.63 2.53
C PHE A 124 -4.14 11.13 2.57
N TRP A 125 -4.69 11.54 1.42
CA TRP A 125 -6.06 12.03 1.35
C TRP A 125 -7.09 10.96 1.74
N PHE A 126 -6.97 9.74 1.20
CA PHE A 126 -7.82 8.63 1.62
C PHE A 126 -7.62 8.25 3.08
N PHE A 127 -6.37 8.29 3.56
CA PHE A 127 -6.03 8.03 4.95
C PHE A 127 -6.72 9.03 5.88
N ALA A 128 -6.71 10.32 5.54
CA ALA A 128 -7.36 11.36 6.32
C ALA A 128 -8.88 11.15 6.41
N ILE A 129 -9.54 10.86 5.28
CA ILE A 129 -10.98 10.57 5.23
C ILE A 129 -11.32 9.34 6.09
N ALA A 130 -10.58 8.24 5.92
CA ALA A 130 -10.80 7.01 6.65
C ALA A 130 -10.54 7.18 8.16
N THR A 131 -9.53 7.95 8.53
CA THR A 131 -9.21 8.28 9.94
C THR A 131 -10.32 9.08 10.58
N PHE A 132 -10.81 10.13 9.91
CA PHE A 132 -11.93 10.91 10.41
C PHE A 132 -13.18 10.05 10.63
N ALA A 133 -13.55 9.24 9.62
CA ALA A 133 -14.69 8.34 9.73
C ALA A 133 -14.53 7.31 10.85
N ALA A 134 -13.32 6.77 11.03
CA ALA A 134 -13.03 5.81 12.09
C ALA A 134 -13.13 6.42 13.49
N ILE A 135 -12.63 7.63 13.69
CA ILE A 135 -12.71 8.34 14.98
C ILE A 135 -14.18 8.65 15.32
N GLU A 136 -14.96 9.12 14.33
CA GLU A 136 -16.37 9.46 14.49
C GLU A 136 -17.21 8.26 14.98
N ALA A 137 -16.90 7.06 14.47
CA ALA A 137 -17.61 5.83 14.81
C ALA A 137 -16.97 5.02 15.96
N PHE A 138 -15.82 5.44 16.49
CA PHE A 138 -15.00 4.61 17.38
C PHE A 138 -15.74 4.08 18.61
N SER A 139 -16.56 4.92 19.26
CA SER A 139 -17.29 4.54 20.47
C SER A 139 -18.48 3.62 20.23
N ARG A 140 -18.89 3.45 18.97
CA ARG A 140 -20.08 2.67 18.55
C ARG A 140 -19.72 1.44 17.73
N ASN A 141 -18.43 1.19 17.53
CA ASN A 141 -17.95 0.13 16.68
C ASN A 141 -17.40 -1.00 17.53
N ASP A 142 -18.08 -2.14 17.51
CA ASP A 142 -17.57 -3.38 18.10
C ASP A 142 -16.52 -4.02 17.18
N PHE A 143 -15.74 -4.94 17.73
CA PHE A 143 -14.74 -5.65 16.95
C PHE A 143 -15.38 -6.49 15.83
N HIS A 144 -14.95 -6.23 14.60
CA HIS A 144 -15.24 -7.04 13.42
C HIS A 144 -13.95 -7.31 12.65
N LEU A 145 -13.95 -8.35 11.81
CA LEU A 145 -12.76 -8.73 11.03
C LEU A 145 -12.25 -7.60 10.12
N ASN A 146 -13.14 -6.68 9.72
CA ASN A 146 -12.77 -5.48 8.95
C ASN A 146 -11.76 -4.58 9.68
N TRP A 147 -11.61 -4.67 11.00
CA TRP A 147 -10.61 -3.90 11.76
C TRP A 147 -9.17 -4.14 11.28
N TYR A 148 -8.87 -5.28 10.64
CA TYR A 148 -7.56 -5.49 10.02
C TYR A 148 -7.23 -4.47 8.91
N ALA A 149 -8.23 -3.82 8.33
CA ALA A 149 -8.03 -2.72 7.38
C ALA A 149 -7.40 -1.48 8.04
N TYR A 150 -7.43 -1.33 9.37
CA TYR A 150 -6.64 -0.31 10.05
C TYR A 150 -5.13 -0.52 9.92
N VAL A 151 -4.68 -1.75 9.65
CA VAL A 151 -3.26 -2.11 9.62
C VAL A 151 -2.79 -2.28 8.18
N PHE A 152 -3.39 -3.23 7.44
CA PHE A 152 -2.81 -3.71 6.18
C PHE A 152 -2.51 -2.60 5.14
N PRO A 153 -3.47 -1.75 4.75
CA PRO A 153 -3.22 -0.67 3.78
C PRO A 153 -2.24 0.38 4.31
N ASN A 154 -2.31 0.66 5.62
CA ASN A 154 -1.49 1.69 6.26
C ASN A 154 -0.03 1.25 6.45
N VAL A 155 0.25 -0.05 6.53
CA VAL A 155 1.63 -0.58 6.44
C VAL A 155 2.25 -0.16 5.11
N GLY A 156 1.52 -0.33 4.00
CA GLY A 156 1.98 0.15 2.69
C GLY A 156 2.28 1.65 2.69
N PHE A 157 1.38 2.46 3.26
CA PHE A 157 1.54 3.91 3.34
C PHE A 157 2.74 4.33 4.21
N THR A 158 2.95 3.63 5.32
CA THR A 158 4.07 3.86 6.24
C THR A 158 5.40 3.53 5.58
N ILE A 159 5.51 2.36 4.96
CA ILE A 159 6.75 1.95 4.28
C ILE A 159 7.03 2.88 3.09
N ALA A 160 6.01 3.27 2.31
CA ALA A 160 6.17 4.24 1.24
C ALA A 160 6.68 5.59 1.77
N THR A 161 6.15 6.07 2.89
CA THR A 161 6.61 7.31 3.55
C THR A 161 8.08 7.22 3.98
N ILE A 162 8.48 6.10 4.59
CA ILE A 162 9.87 5.85 4.97
C ILE A 162 10.77 5.84 3.73
N LYS A 163 10.38 5.10 2.68
CA LYS A 163 11.16 5.01 1.43
C LYS A 163 11.30 6.37 0.74
N ILE A 164 10.26 7.19 0.72
CA ILE A 164 10.33 8.58 0.22
C ILE A 164 11.31 9.39 1.08
N GLY A 165 11.23 9.29 2.41
CA GLY A 165 12.15 9.96 3.33
C GLY A 165 13.62 9.57 3.13
N GLU A 166 13.90 8.27 2.93
CA GLU A 166 15.24 7.75 2.62
C GLU A 166 15.75 8.36 1.30
N ARG A 167 14.92 8.36 0.25
CA ARG A 167 15.29 8.85 -1.08
C ARG A 167 15.48 10.36 -1.15
N LEU A 168 14.73 11.12 -0.36
CA LEU A 168 14.89 12.57 -0.22
C LEU A 168 15.97 12.94 0.79
N ASN A 169 16.56 11.96 1.49
CA ASN A 169 17.45 12.19 2.62
C ASN A 169 16.87 13.20 3.64
N SER A 170 15.61 12.98 4.03
CA SER A 170 14.82 13.92 4.85
C SER A 170 14.52 13.33 6.23
N PRO A 171 15.28 13.71 7.28
CA PRO A 171 15.03 13.26 8.65
C PRO A 171 13.61 13.52 9.16
N PRO A 172 12.95 14.66 8.85
CA PRO A 172 11.56 14.88 9.27
C PRO A 172 10.58 13.85 8.69
N ILE A 173 10.69 13.52 7.40
CA ILE A 173 9.80 12.54 6.75
C ILE A 173 10.06 11.14 7.32
N LEU A 174 11.33 10.80 7.58
CA LEU A 174 11.69 9.57 8.27
C LEU A 174 11.08 9.50 9.67
N GLY A 175 11.13 10.59 10.43
CA GLY A 175 10.49 10.69 11.75
C GLY A 175 8.98 10.44 11.70
N VAL A 176 8.29 11.00 10.70
CA VAL A 176 6.85 10.73 10.45
C VAL A 176 6.63 9.24 10.16
N GLY A 177 7.42 8.65 9.25
CA GLY A 177 7.32 7.24 8.93
C GLY A 177 7.55 6.32 10.15
N THR A 178 8.53 6.65 11.00
CA THR A 178 8.78 5.92 12.26
C THR A 178 7.60 6.03 13.22
N ALA A 179 7.04 7.23 13.41
CA ALA A 179 5.88 7.44 14.27
C ALA A 179 4.65 6.65 13.78
N MET A 180 4.39 6.65 12.47
CA MET A 180 3.35 5.84 11.85
C MET A 180 3.57 4.34 12.12
N GLY A 181 4.81 3.85 12.02
CA GLY A 181 5.16 2.46 12.32
C GLY A 181 4.85 2.06 13.76
N ILE A 182 5.17 2.93 14.74
CA ILE A 182 4.86 2.70 16.15
C ILE A 182 3.34 2.62 16.36
N VAL A 183 2.57 3.56 15.80
CA VAL A 183 1.11 3.57 15.90
C VAL A 183 0.52 2.29 15.31
N LEU A 184 0.99 1.86 14.14
CA LEU A 184 0.52 0.63 13.51
C LEU A 184 0.83 -0.62 14.32
N PHE A 185 2.02 -0.69 14.92
CA PHE A 185 2.37 -1.81 15.78
C PHE A 185 1.45 -1.92 16.99
N LEU A 186 1.20 -0.79 17.68
CA LEU A 186 0.28 -0.73 18.81
C LEU A 186 -1.16 -1.09 18.40
N LEU A 187 -1.61 -0.57 17.26
CA LEU A 187 -2.94 -0.84 16.73
C LEU A 187 -3.11 -2.32 16.34
N TRP A 188 -2.08 -2.92 15.74
CA TRP A 188 -2.07 -4.35 15.43
C TRP A 188 -2.16 -5.21 16.69
N MET A 189 -1.41 -4.88 17.75
CA MET A 189 -1.51 -5.57 19.05
C MET A 189 -2.92 -5.49 19.64
N LEU A 190 -3.56 -4.32 19.58
CA LEU A 190 -4.94 -4.12 20.02
C LEU A 190 -5.92 -4.98 19.22
N ILE A 191 -5.78 -5.01 17.89
CA ILE A 191 -6.64 -5.79 17.00
C ILE A 191 -6.48 -7.28 17.26
N VAL A 192 -5.25 -7.77 17.41
CA VAL A 192 -4.99 -9.19 17.74
C VAL A 192 -5.61 -9.56 19.08
N PHE A 193 -5.45 -8.72 20.10
CA PHE A 193 -6.09 -8.94 21.40
C PHE A 193 -7.63 -8.98 21.28
N ALA A 194 -8.22 -8.03 20.57
CA ALA A 194 -9.66 -7.97 20.34
C ALA A 194 -10.16 -9.20 19.57
N HIS A 195 -9.41 -9.66 18.57
CA HIS A 195 -9.68 -10.90 17.83
C HIS A 195 -9.70 -12.10 18.77
N ILE A 196 -8.64 -12.31 19.56
CA ILE A 196 -8.55 -13.44 20.50
C ILE A 196 -9.73 -13.41 21.47
N LYS A 197 -10.04 -12.23 22.04
CA LYS A 197 -11.20 -12.05 22.93
C LYS A 197 -12.52 -12.38 22.23
N ALA A 198 -12.72 -11.95 20.98
CA ALA A 198 -13.92 -12.21 20.21
C ALA A 198 -14.09 -13.70 19.89
N PHE A 199 -13.00 -14.36 19.49
CA PHE A 199 -12.96 -15.80 19.26
C PHE A 199 -13.27 -16.58 20.54
N SER A 200 -12.60 -16.27 21.65
CA SER A 200 -12.85 -16.95 22.94
C SER A 200 -14.27 -16.76 23.46
N LYS A 201 -14.90 -15.61 23.17
CA LYS A 201 -16.29 -15.33 23.51
C LYS A 201 -17.32 -15.82 22.49
N LYS A 202 -16.88 -16.51 21.43
CA LYS A 202 -17.75 -17.03 20.36
C LYS A 202 -18.58 -15.93 19.68
N MET A 203 -18.00 -14.73 19.58
CA MET A 203 -18.63 -13.58 18.92
C MET A 203 -18.39 -13.59 17.40
N ILE A 204 -17.36 -14.33 16.97
CA ILE A 204 -16.96 -14.56 15.59
C ILE A 204 -16.75 -16.06 15.36
N MET A 205 -16.83 -16.53 14.12
CA MET A 205 -16.63 -17.95 13.74
C MET A 205 -17.48 -18.94 14.58
N TRP A 206 -18.74 -18.58 14.82
CA TRP A 206 -19.69 -19.37 15.60
C TRP A 206 -21.05 -19.43 14.87
N PRO A 207 -21.83 -20.52 14.98
CA PRO A 207 -23.13 -20.62 14.30
C PRO A 207 -24.04 -19.41 14.57
N GLY A 208 -24.55 -18.79 13.50
CA GLY A 208 -25.40 -17.59 13.57
C GLY A 208 -24.64 -16.27 13.80
N LYS A 209 -23.34 -16.23 13.55
CA LYS A 209 -22.49 -15.02 13.55
C LYS A 209 -21.82 -14.83 12.20
N ASP A 210 -21.30 -13.62 11.97
CA ASP A 210 -20.59 -13.23 10.75
C ASP A 210 -21.41 -13.51 9.47
N GLU A 211 -20.91 -14.37 8.57
CA GLU A 211 -21.54 -14.73 7.30
C GLU A 211 -22.80 -15.60 7.48
N ASP A 212 -22.94 -16.29 8.63
CA ASP A 212 -24.09 -17.14 8.95
C ASP A 212 -25.23 -16.37 9.64
N ALA A 213 -25.05 -15.06 9.89
CA ALA A 213 -26.07 -14.20 10.46
C ALA A 213 -27.01 -13.68 9.34
N HIS A 214 -27.96 -14.51 8.93
CA HIS A 214 -29.07 -14.13 8.05
C HIS A 214 -30.38 -14.06 8.82
#